data_AF-A0A7K1TYJ5-F1
#
_entry.id   AF-A0A7K1TYJ5-F1
#
_cell.length_a   1.000
_cell.length_b   1.000
_cell.length_c   1.000
_cell.angle_alpha   90.00
_cell.angle_beta   90.00
_cell.angle_gamma   90.00
#
_symmetry.space_group_name_H-M   'P 1'
#
loop_
_entity.id
_entity.type
_entity.pdbx_description
1 polymer ?
#
loop_
_entity_poly.entity_id
_entity_poly.type
_entity_poly.pdbx_seq_one_letter_code
_entity_poly.pdbx_strand_id
1 'polypeptide(L)' 'MNIQSYQWSVLKPLLKKRFAELSDDDLKFENGKEQELYVKLVRKTGKSEEDIALIIKGMQKAYLQHSTML' A
#
# COMPACT_ATOMS: atom_id res chain seq x y z
N MET A 1 -7.87 7.56 -3.17
CA MET A 1 -6.69 6.97 -3.84
C MET A 1 -7.19 5.83 -4.71
N ASN A 2 -6.65 5.67 -5.90
CA ASN A 2 -6.90 4.52 -6.75
C ASN A 2 -5.59 3.72 -6.83
N ILE A 3 -5.57 2.49 -6.32
CA ILE A 3 -4.38 1.63 -6.35
C ILE A 3 -4.59 0.64 -7.51
N GLN A 4 -3.77 0.75 -8.54
CA GLN A 4 -3.81 -0.18 -9.66
C GLN A 4 -2.99 -1.45 -9.34
N SER A 5 -3.41 -2.61 -9.85
CA SER A 5 -2.75 -3.91 -9.60
C SER A 5 -1.24 -3.91 -9.92
N TYR A 6 -0.85 -3.23 -11.00
CA TYR A 6 0.56 -3.04 -11.36
C TYR A 6 1.34 -2.26 -10.30
N GLN A 7 0.80 -1.14 -9.82
CA GLN A 7 1.42 -0.33 -8.77
C GLN A 7 1.54 -1.11 -7.47
N TRP A 8 0.51 -1.88 -7.12
CA TRP A 8 0.51 -2.70 -5.91
C TRP A 8 1.58 -3.78 -5.90
N SER A 9 1.90 -4.37 -7.06
CA SER A 9 2.95 -5.39 -7.16
C SER A 9 4.34 -4.85 -6.76
N VAL A 10 4.59 -3.55 -6.94
CA VAL A 10 5.81 -2.86 -6.49
C VAL A 10 5.71 -2.45 -5.02
N LEU A 11 4.55 -1.97 -4.57
CA LEU A 11 4.33 -1.49 -3.20
C LEU A 11 4.27 -2.62 -2.17
N LYS A 12 3.72 -3.78 -2.53
CA LYS A 12 3.57 -4.96 -1.68
C LYS A 12 4.90 -5.38 -0.98
N PRO A 13 5.99 -5.67 -1.70
CA PRO A 13 7.24 -6.06 -1.04
C PRO A 13 7.83 -4.94 -0.16
N LEU A 14 7.61 -3.67 -0.50
CA LEU A 14 8.06 -2.52 0.30
C LEU A 14 7.30 -2.40 1.61
N LEU A 15 5.97 -2.58 1.57
CA LEU A 15 5.14 -2.61 2.77
C LEU A 15 5.52 -3.79 3.68
N LYS A 16 5.74 -4.97 3.11
CA LYS A 16 6.21 -6.14 3.87
C LYS A 16 7.57 -5.91 4.55
N LYS A 17 8.51 -5.23 3.86
CA LYS A 17 9.80 -4.86 4.46
C LYS A 17 9.66 -3.84 5.59
N ARG A 18 8.69 -2.92 5.48
CA ARG A 18 8.44 -1.89 6.50
C ARG A 18 7.69 -2.43 7.72
N PHE A 19 6.78 -3.37 7.52
CA PHE A 19 5.92 -3.94 8.54
C PHE A 19 6.13 -5.45 8.61
N ALA A 20 6.92 -5.91 9.57
CA ALA A 20 7.25 -7.32 9.74
C ALA A 20 6.02 -8.19 10.09
N GLU A 21 4.95 -7.59 10.60
CA GLU A 21 3.68 -8.26 10.90
C GLU A 21 2.81 -8.55 9.67
N LEU A 22 3.11 -7.94 8.51
CA LEU A 22 2.35 -8.14 7.28
C LEU A 22 2.82 -9.39 6.55
N SER A 23 1.89 -10.30 6.29
CA SER A 23 2.13 -11.48 5.46
C SER A 23 1.75 -11.24 3.99
N ASP A 24 2.16 -12.14 3.11
CA ASP A 24 1.76 -12.09 1.69
C ASP A 24 0.24 -12.14 1.48
N ASP A 25 -0.47 -12.82 2.39
CA ASP A 25 -1.93 -12.90 2.41
C ASP A 25 -2.58 -11.59 2.88
N ASP A 26 -1.95 -10.89 3.83
CA ASP A 26 -2.41 -9.59 4.29
C ASP A 26 -2.30 -8.53 3.19
N LEU A 27 -1.36 -8.74 2.26
CA LEU A 27 -1.10 -7.86 1.13
C LEU A 27 -1.75 -8.37 -0.17
N LYS A 28 -2.67 -9.34 -0.12
CA LYS A 28 -3.50 -9.67 -1.28
C LYS A 28 -4.45 -8.51 -1.56
N PHE A 29 -4.35 -7.98 -2.76
CA PHE A 29 -5.17 -6.88 -3.24
C PHE A 29 -5.77 -7.27 -4.59
N GLU A 30 -7.05 -6.98 -4.75
CA GLU A 30 -7.77 -7.08 -6.01
C GLU A 30 -8.30 -5.68 -6.35
N ASN A 31 -8.28 -5.32 -7.62
CA ASN A 31 -8.73 -4.00 -8.07
C ASN A 31 -10.19 -3.76 -7.65
N GLY A 32 -10.49 -2.63 -7.01
CA GLY A 32 -11.80 -2.32 -6.44
C GLY A 32 -11.99 -2.74 -4.98
N LYS A 33 -11.02 -3.44 -4.37
CA LYS A 33 -11.03 -3.83 -2.94
C LYS A 33 -10.12 -2.97 -2.07
N GLU A 34 -9.89 -1.70 -2.43
CA GLU A 34 -9.02 -0.82 -1.65
C GLU A 34 -9.47 -0.68 -0.19
N GLN A 35 -10.78 -0.60 0.06
CA GLN A 35 -11.32 -0.48 1.41
C GLN A 35 -10.98 -1.70 2.28
N GLU A 36 -11.11 -2.92 1.75
CA GLU A 36 -10.77 -4.15 2.49
C GLU A 36 -9.28 -4.22 2.81
N LEU A 37 -8.43 -3.80 1.86
CA LEU A 37 -6.99 -3.72 2.07
C LEU A 37 -6.64 -2.73 3.19
N TYR A 38 -7.24 -1.53 3.20
CA TYR A 38 -7.01 -0.53 4.23
C TYR A 38 -7.42 -1.03 5.62
N VAL A 39 -8.62 -1.60 5.75
CA VAL A 39 -9.09 -2.17 7.02
C VAL A 39 -8.13 -3.24 7.52
N LYS A 40 -7.62 -4.10 6.62
CA LYS A 40 -6.65 -5.14 6.99
C LYS A 40 -5.31 -4.54 7.44
N LEU A 41 -4.79 -3.55 6.71
CA LEU A 41 -3.53 -2.87 7.04
C LEU A 41 -3.61 -2.16 8.40
N VAL A 42 -4.69 -1.44 8.68
CA VAL A 42 -4.92 -0.79 9.98
C VAL A 42 -4.94 -1.82 11.10
N ARG A 43 -5.71 -2.90 10.93
CA ARG A 43 -5.81 -3.97 11.94
C ARG A 43 -4.48 -4.66 12.21
N LYS A 44 -3.69 -4.87 11.16
CA LYS A 44 -2.42 -5.58 11.27
C LYS A 44 -1.32 -4.72 11.85
N THR A 45 -1.17 -3.49 11.36
CA THR A 45 -0.08 -2.57 11.73
C THR A 45 -0.37 -1.73 12.98
N GLY A 46 -1.63 -1.70 13.45
CA GLY A 46 -2.08 -0.83 14.54
C GLY A 46 -2.05 0.67 14.22
N LYS A 47 -1.80 1.04 12.96
CA LYS A 47 -1.74 2.44 12.50
C LYS A 47 -3.10 2.94 12.04
N SER A 48 -3.34 4.24 12.19
CA SER A 48 -4.51 4.91 11.64
C SER A 48 -4.57 4.82 10.11
N GLU A 49 -5.77 4.91 9.55
CA GLU A 49 -5.98 4.95 8.09
C GLU A 49 -5.18 6.07 7.42
N GLU A 50 -5.08 7.23 8.07
CA GLU A 50 -4.30 8.38 7.59
C GLU A 50 -2.81 8.06 7.49
N ASP A 51 -2.24 7.41 8.51
CA ASP A 51 -0.84 6.96 8.52
C ASP A 51 -0.58 6.00 7.36
N ILE A 52 -1.46 5.01 7.17
CA ILE A 52 -1.37 4.04 6.07
C ILE A 52 -1.44 4.76 4.72
N ALA A 53 -2.37 5.70 4.56
CA ALA A 53 -2.50 6.47 3.33
C ALA A 53 -1.26 7.31 3.03
N LEU A 54 -0.68 7.96 4.04
CA LEU A 54 0.56 8.74 3.89
C LEU A 54 1.75 7.84 3.52
N ILE A 55 1.86 6.67 4.13
CA ILE A 55 2.92 5.70 3.84
C ILE A 55 2.81 5.21 2.39
N ILE A 56 1.62 4.78 1.97
CA ILE A 56 1.38 4.32 0.60
C ILE A 56 1.63 5.46 -0.38
N LYS A 57 1.14 6.68 -0.10
CA LYS A 57 1.35 7.85 -0.97
C LYS A 57 2.83 8.22 -1.07
N GLY A 58 3.56 8.16 0.04
CA GLY A 58 5.00 8.39 0.10
C GLY A 58 5.77 7.35 -0.71
N MET A 59 5.41 6.07 -0.59
CA MET A 59 6.00 5.01 -1.40
C MET A 59 5.65 5.14 -2.89
N GLN A 60 4.40 5.49 -3.22
CA GLN A 60 4.02 5.78 -4.60
C GLN A 60 4.86 6.93 -5.17
N LYS A 61 5.04 8.01 -4.41
CA LYS A 61 5.90 9.12 -4.82
C LYS A 61 7.37 8.70 -4.99
N ALA A 62 7.91 7.91 -4.07
CA ALA A 62 9.33 7.54 -4.10
C ALA A 62 9.67 6.47 -5.15
N TYR A 63 8.76 5.54 -5.44
CA TYR A 63 9.04 4.34 -6.24
C TYR A 63 8.25 4.26 -7.55
N LEU A 64 7.19 5.04 -7.71
CA LEU A 64 6.32 5.01 -8.90
C LEU A 64 6.27 6.36 -9.63
N GLN A 65 6.76 7.46 -9.07
CA GLN A 65 6.88 8.72 -9.80
C GLN A 65 8.18 8.78 -10.62
N HIS A 66 8.06 8.37 -11.88
CA HIS A 66 8.86 8.92 -12.98
C HIS A 66 7.99 9.67 -14.01
N SER A 67 6.68 9.83 -13.78
CA SER A 67 5.75 10.37 -14.80
C SER A 67 4.97 11.62 -14.35
N THR A 68 5.59 12.52 -13.59
CA THR A 68 5.02 13.85 -13.33
C THR A 68 6.07 14.96 -13.35
N MET A 69 7.04 14.84 -14.26
CA MET A 69 7.69 16.00 -14.86
C MET A 69 7.36 15.99 -16.36
N LEU A 70 6.15 16.46 -16.68
CA LEU A 70 5.78 17.03 -17.97
C LEU A 70 4.96 18.29 -17.68
#